data_AF-A0A1A6BHG1-F1
#
_entry.id   AF-A0A1A6BHG1-F1
#
_cell.length_a   1.000
_cell.length_b   1.000
_cell.length_c   1.000
_cell.angle_alpha   90.00
_cell.angle_beta   90.00
_cell.angle_gamma   90.00
#
_symmetry.space_group_name_H-M   'P 1'
#
loop_
_entity.id
_entity.type
_entity.pdbx_description
1 polymer ?
#
loop_
_entity_poly.entity_id
_entity_poly.type
_entity_poly.pdbx_seq_one_letter_code
_entity_poly.pdbx_strand_id
1 'polypeptide(L)'
;MNLHRALSRVEDFEVLDGTTEAASHVADQLLGRRGLGGALRGSWLGHPVHPLLITLPIGAWLTSAVLDVVFKDATAARRLVAIGLAATPPTVLAGWADYPLLNRRQQRVGLVHAASNGVGVVMFSLSYRSYRKERYRAARMFTVLGLTAISAGGALGGHLSYAQGAGMFRWQPLRAVTNRSAAEHRRAA
;
A
#
# COMPACT_ATOMS: atom_id res chain seq x y z
N MET A 1 7.16 -6.44 23.82
CA MET A 1 7.88 -6.08 22.58
C MET A 1 7.18 -4.85 22.00
N ASN A 2 7.87 -3.73 21.77
CA ASN A 2 7.25 -2.49 21.26
C ASN A 2 6.98 -2.64 19.75
N LEU A 3 5.78 -2.25 19.28
CA LEU A 3 5.38 -2.30 17.87
C LEU A 3 6.40 -1.62 16.95
N HIS A 4 6.96 -0.49 17.38
CA HIS A 4 8.01 0.20 16.64
C HIS A 4 9.25 -0.68 16.40
N ARG A 5 9.71 -1.43 17.42
CA ARG A 5 10.84 -2.36 17.24
C ARG A 5 10.48 -3.54 16.33
N ALA A 6 9.23 -3.99 16.34
CA ALA A 6 8.79 -5.07 15.47
C ALA A 6 8.80 -4.63 13.99
N LEU A 7 8.29 -3.42 13.71
CA LEU A 7 8.30 -2.84 12.37
C LEU A 7 9.74 -2.54 11.91
N SER A 8 10.58 -2.01 12.80
CA SER A 8 11.96 -1.67 12.45
C SER A 8 12.86 -2.87 12.15
N ARG A 9 12.57 -4.06 12.70
CA ARG A 9 13.31 -5.27 12.34
C ARG A 9 13.17 -5.66 10.86
N VAL A 10 12.06 -5.32 10.24
CA VAL A 10 11.81 -5.62 8.81
C VAL A 10 12.80 -4.86 7.92
N GLU A 11 13.31 -3.73 8.40
CA GLU A 11 14.28 -2.89 7.70
C GLU A 11 15.62 -3.61 7.50
N ASP A 12 15.94 -4.58 8.37
CA ASP A 12 17.21 -5.30 8.41
C ASP A 12 17.14 -6.67 7.71
N PHE A 13 16.04 -6.98 7.00
CA PHE A 13 15.85 -8.26 6.31
C PHE A 13 16.61 -8.31 4.98
N GLU A 14 17.94 -8.43 5.05
CA GLU A 14 18.83 -8.48 3.88
C GLU A 14 18.57 -9.68 2.96
N VAL A 15 18.00 -10.76 3.51
CA VAL A 15 17.54 -11.93 2.74
C VAL A 15 16.54 -11.57 1.64
N LEU A 16 15.85 -10.42 1.78
CA LEU A 16 14.89 -9.94 0.78
C LEU A 16 15.56 -9.18 -0.37
N ASP A 17 16.85 -8.83 -0.30
CA ASP A 17 17.47 -7.90 -1.26
C ASP A 17 17.34 -8.36 -2.71
N GLY A 18 17.59 -9.64 -3.00
CA GLY A 18 17.40 -10.19 -4.35
C GLY A 18 15.95 -10.08 -4.85
N THR A 19 14.97 -10.29 -3.97
CA THR A 19 13.54 -10.11 -4.32
C THR A 19 13.16 -8.65 -4.49
N THR A 20 13.75 -7.74 -3.69
CA THR A 20 13.52 -6.30 -3.85
C THR A 20 14.09 -5.78 -5.17
N GLU A 21 15.24 -6.29 -5.60
CA GLU A 21 15.86 -5.97 -6.89
C GLU A 21 15.01 -6.44 -8.05
N ALA A 22 14.59 -7.70 -8.04
CA ALA A 22 13.72 -8.24 -9.07
C ALA A 22 12.41 -7.44 -9.16
N ALA A 23 11.77 -7.14 -8.03
CA ALA A 23 10.52 -6.39 -7.99
C ALA A 23 10.68 -4.94 -8.52
N SER A 24 11.79 -4.26 -8.19
CA SER A 24 12.07 -2.92 -8.70
C SER A 24 12.38 -2.92 -10.19
N HIS A 25 13.14 -3.90 -10.66
CA HIS A 25 13.47 -4.01 -12.09
C HIS A 25 12.22 -4.24 -12.93
N VAL A 26 11.31 -5.13 -12.51
CA VAL A 26 10.04 -5.36 -13.21
C VAL A 26 9.16 -4.10 -13.19
N ALA A 27 9.08 -3.37 -12.07
CA ALA A 27 8.36 -2.11 -12.01
C ALA A 27 8.93 -1.06 -12.99
N ASP A 28 10.25 -0.90 -13.03
CA ASP A 28 10.90 0.06 -13.93
C ASP A 28 10.67 -0.31 -15.40
N GLN A 29 10.71 -1.61 -15.75
CA GLN A 29 10.43 -2.08 -17.10
C GLN A 29 8.98 -1.85 -17.53
N LEU A 30 8.01 -2.14 -16.65
CA LEU A 30 6.59 -2.09 -16.99
C LEU A 30 5.98 -0.69 -16.87
N LEU A 31 6.42 0.09 -15.88
CA LEU A 31 5.80 1.38 -15.54
C LEU A 31 6.66 2.55 -16.02
N GLY A 32 7.95 2.34 -16.23
CA GLY A 32 8.87 3.35 -16.75
C GLY A 32 8.97 4.61 -15.88
N ARG A 33 9.79 5.55 -16.34
CA ARG A 33 10.01 6.84 -15.65
C ARG A 33 9.15 7.99 -16.21
N ARG A 34 8.60 7.84 -17.42
CA ARG A 34 7.82 8.85 -18.15
C ARG A 34 6.47 8.26 -18.59
N GLY A 35 5.49 9.12 -18.85
CA GLY A 35 4.15 8.67 -19.26
C GLY A 35 3.38 8.04 -18.09
N LEU A 36 2.97 6.77 -18.24
CA LEU A 36 2.11 6.05 -17.29
C LEU A 36 2.73 5.99 -15.88
N GLY A 37 4.01 5.65 -15.75
CA GLY A 37 4.67 5.61 -14.44
C GLY A 37 4.72 6.98 -13.76
N GLY A 38 4.91 8.07 -14.52
CA GLY A 38 4.83 9.43 -13.98
C GLY A 38 3.42 9.75 -13.47
N ALA A 39 2.40 9.38 -14.25
CA ALA A 39 1.01 9.60 -13.88
C ALA A 39 0.57 8.80 -12.65
N LEU A 40 1.01 7.54 -12.55
CA LEU A 40 0.76 6.66 -11.39
C LEU A 40 1.48 7.14 -10.12
N ARG A 41 2.60 7.84 -10.24
CA ARG A 41 3.28 8.52 -9.12
C ARG A 41 2.63 9.85 -8.75
N GLY A 42 1.74 10.37 -9.62
CA GLY A 42 1.00 11.60 -9.39
C GLY A 42 1.61 12.88 -9.96
N SER A 43 2.42 12.78 -11.02
CA SER A 43 3.05 13.96 -11.64
C SER A 43 2.05 15.02 -12.11
N TRP A 44 0.84 14.61 -12.52
CA TRP A 44 -0.24 15.51 -12.95
C TRP A 44 -1.02 16.13 -11.77
N LEU A 45 -1.00 15.46 -10.62
CA LEU A 45 -1.72 15.88 -9.41
C LEU A 45 -0.85 16.72 -8.47
N GLY A 46 0.48 16.61 -8.62
CA GLY A 46 1.45 17.16 -7.67
C GLY A 46 1.41 16.46 -6.31
N HIS A 47 0.76 15.30 -6.20
CA HIS A 47 0.62 14.53 -4.97
C HIS A 47 0.71 13.02 -5.25
N PRO A 48 1.25 12.21 -4.33
CA PRO A 48 1.30 10.76 -4.50
C PRO A 48 -0.11 10.16 -4.68
N VAL A 49 -0.30 9.35 -5.72
CA VAL A 49 -1.62 8.75 -6.04
C VAL A 49 -1.93 7.55 -5.15
N HIS A 50 -0.94 6.74 -4.79
CA HIS A 50 -1.16 5.54 -3.98
C HIS A 50 -1.84 5.83 -2.62
N PRO A 51 -1.38 6.81 -1.81
CA PRO A 51 -2.05 7.18 -0.55
C PRO A 51 -3.49 7.71 -0.72
N LEU A 52 -3.84 8.23 -1.89
CA LEU A 52 -5.22 8.62 -2.19
C LEU A 52 -6.06 7.38 -2.54
N LEU A 53 -5.54 6.51 -3.40
CA LEU A 53 -6.28 5.34 -3.88
C LEU A 53 -6.57 4.32 -2.78
N ILE A 54 -5.66 4.11 -1.82
CA ILE A 54 -5.86 3.16 -0.71
C ILE A 54 -7.10 3.45 0.15
N THR A 55 -7.62 4.69 0.12
CA THR A 55 -8.84 5.06 0.87
C THR A 55 -10.06 4.26 0.42
N LEU A 56 -10.15 3.94 -0.89
CA LEU A 56 -11.26 3.20 -1.48
C LEU A 56 -11.32 1.74 -1.01
N PRO A 57 -10.28 0.89 -1.20
CA PRO A 57 -10.33 -0.49 -0.75
C PRO A 57 -10.46 -0.60 0.77
N ILE A 58 -9.75 0.23 1.54
CA ILE A 58 -9.82 0.19 3.01
C ILE A 58 -11.23 0.57 3.48
N GLY A 59 -11.79 1.67 2.98
CA GLY A 59 -13.14 2.12 3.35
C GLY A 59 -14.21 1.10 2.97
N ALA A 60 -14.13 0.54 1.76
CA ALA A 60 -15.08 -0.46 1.30
C ALA A 60 -15.02 -1.73 2.15
N TRP A 61 -13.83 -2.24 2.45
CA TRP A 61 -13.67 -3.47 3.21
C TRP A 61 -14.06 -3.33 4.69
N LEU A 62 -13.68 -2.23 5.35
CA LEU A 62 -14.13 -1.95 6.71
C LEU A 62 -15.67 -1.84 6.77
N THR A 63 -16.26 -1.08 5.85
CA THR A 63 -17.71 -0.90 5.80
C THR A 63 -18.43 -2.22 5.49
N SER A 64 -17.84 -3.10 4.68
CA SER A 64 -18.43 -4.40 4.40
C SER A 64 -18.59 -5.26 5.65
N ALA A 65 -17.63 -5.24 6.56
CA ALA A 65 -17.72 -5.95 7.83
C ALA A 65 -18.82 -5.38 8.73
N VAL A 66 -18.95 -4.04 8.78
CA VAL A 66 -20.01 -3.36 9.54
C VAL A 66 -21.39 -3.72 8.99
N LEU A 67 -21.59 -3.67 7.68
CA LEU A 67 -22.88 -3.98 7.06
C LEU A 67 -23.29 -5.45 7.27
N ASP A 68 -22.36 -6.40 7.17
CA ASP A 68 -22.68 -7.81 7.42
C ASP A 68 -22.96 -8.10 8.91
N VAL A 69 -22.15 -7.55 9.82
CA VAL A 69 -22.24 -7.91 11.24
C VAL A 69 -23.30 -7.11 11.99
N VAL A 70 -23.37 -5.80 11.79
CA VAL A 70 -24.28 -4.92 12.53
C VAL A 70 -25.64 -4.87 11.85
N PHE A 71 -25.64 -4.55 10.55
CA PHE A 71 -26.87 -4.35 9.79
C PHE A 71 -27.43 -5.64 9.18
N LYS A 72 -26.71 -6.76 9.32
CA LYS A 72 -27.08 -8.07 8.77
C LYS A 72 -27.34 -8.05 7.25
N ASP A 73 -26.71 -7.10 6.54
CA ASP A 73 -26.82 -6.96 5.09
C ASP A 73 -25.61 -7.58 4.39
N ALA A 74 -25.67 -8.90 4.22
CA ALA A 74 -24.65 -9.66 3.51
C ALA A 74 -24.56 -9.29 2.01
N THR A 75 -25.63 -8.73 1.42
CA THR A 75 -25.64 -8.34 0.01
C THR A 75 -24.82 -7.07 -0.19
N ALA A 76 -25.06 -6.04 0.62
CA ALA A 76 -24.27 -4.82 0.60
C ALA A 76 -22.80 -5.09 0.98
N ALA A 77 -22.56 -5.94 1.98
CA ALA A 77 -21.21 -6.37 2.34
C ALA A 77 -20.49 -7.00 1.14
N ARG A 78 -21.11 -7.96 0.44
CA ARG A 78 -20.53 -8.58 -0.76
C ARG A 78 -20.20 -7.55 -1.85
N ARG A 79 -21.09 -6.58 -2.08
CA ARG A 79 -20.88 -5.51 -3.08
C ARG A 79 -19.67 -4.64 -2.71
N LEU A 80 -19.54 -4.26 -1.45
CA LEU A 80 -18.39 -3.50 -0.97
C LEU A 80 -17.08 -4.28 -1.03
N VAL A 81 -17.10 -5.58 -0.72
CA VAL A 81 -15.92 -6.44 -0.96
C VAL A 81 -15.52 -6.41 -2.43
N ALA A 82 -16.48 -6.50 -3.35
CA ALA A 82 -16.21 -6.43 -4.79
C ALA A 82 -15.67 -5.06 -5.23
N ILE A 83 -16.21 -3.96 -4.69
CA ILE A 83 -15.70 -2.59 -4.95
C ILE A 83 -14.24 -2.47 -4.49
N GLY A 84 -13.91 -2.93 -3.28
CA GLY A 84 -12.53 -2.89 -2.80
C GLY A 84 -11.58 -3.73 -3.65
N LEU A 85 -12.02 -4.92 -4.09
CA LEU A 85 -11.26 -5.74 -5.04
C LEU A 85 -11.08 -5.05 -6.39
N ALA A 86 -12.09 -4.37 -6.91
CA ALA A 86 -12.01 -3.61 -8.17
C ALA A 86 -11.09 -2.38 -8.07
N ALA A 87 -11.03 -1.73 -6.90
CA ALA A 87 -10.11 -0.62 -6.65
C ALA A 87 -8.66 -1.06 -6.39
N THR A 88 -8.43 -2.35 -6.09
CA THR A 88 -7.10 -2.88 -5.74
C THR A 88 -6.09 -2.75 -6.88
N PRO A 89 -6.37 -3.18 -8.15
CA PRO A 89 -5.39 -3.10 -9.23
C PRO A 89 -4.77 -1.71 -9.45
N PRO A 90 -5.55 -0.61 -9.63
CA PRO A 90 -4.94 0.70 -9.80
C PRO A 90 -4.17 1.17 -8.55
N THR A 91 -4.64 0.78 -7.35
CA THR A 91 -3.96 1.10 -6.08
C THR A 91 -2.58 0.44 -6.00
N VAL A 92 -2.50 -0.85 -6.37
CA VAL A 92 -1.24 -1.61 -6.39
C VAL A 92 -0.30 -1.05 -7.45
N LEU A 93 -0.79 -0.74 -8.65
CA LEU A 93 0.02 -0.16 -9.71
C LEU A 93 0.61 1.19 -9.31
N ALA A 94 -0.16 2.05 -8.63
CA ALA A 94 0.35 3.32 -8.11
C ALA A 94 1.47 3.11 -7.06
N GLY A 95 1.30 2.18 -6.13
CA GLY A 95 2.32 1.88 -5.12
C GLY A 95 3.57 1.23 -5.72
N TRP A 96 3.39 0.32 -6.68
CA TRP A 96 4.48 -0.34 -7.37
C TRP A 96 5.23 0.61 -8.30
N ALA A 97 4.55 1.61 -8.86
CA ALA A 97 5.22 2.70 -9.56
C ALA A 97 6.20 3.37 -8.61
N ASP A 98 5.82 3.76 -7.39
CA ASP A 98 6.71 4.42 -6.43
C ASP A 98 7.89 3.56 -5.92
N TYR A 99 7.74 2.24 -5.93
CA TYR A 99 8.64 1.29 -5.28
C TYR A 99 10.11 1.34 -5.73
N PRO A 100 10.46 1.44 -7.03
CA PRO A 100 11.85 1.56 -7.49
C PRO A 100 12.57 2.82 -6.99
N LEU A 101 11.83 3.87 -6.61
CA LEU A 101 12.43 5.13 -6.09
C LEU A 101 12.78 5.05 -4.61
N LEU A 102 12.45 3.95 -3.94
CA LEU A 102 12.78 3.73 -2.55
C LEU A 102 14.23 3.26 -2.40
N ASN A 103 14.88 3.63 -1.30
CA ASN A 103 16.16 3.03 -0.94
C ASN A 103 15.97 1.56 -0.50
N ARG A 104 17.05 0.78 -0.40
CA ARG A 104 16.98 -0.66 -0.06
C ARG A 104 16.23 -0.95 1.24
N ARG A 105 16.50 -0.17 2.28
CA ARG A 105 15.87 -0.29 3.60
C ARG A 105 14.34 -0.09 3.51
N GLN A 106 13.90 0.89 2.73
CA GLN A 106 12.48 1.13 2.45
C GLN A 106 11.89 0.03 1.54
N GLN A 107 12.62 -0.45 0.54
CA GLN A 107 12.14 -1.53 -0.35
C GLN A 107 11.85 -2.83 0.43
N ARG A 108 12.70 -3.21 1.39
CA ARG A 108 12.45 -4.38 2.26
C ARG A 108 11.11 -4.27 2.99
N VAL A 109 10.84 -3.14 3.63
CA VAL A 109 9.56 -2.86 4.29
C VAL A 109 8.41 -2.82 3.28
N GLY A 110 8.63 -2.19 2.12
CA GLY A 110 7.65 -2.11 1.04
C GLY A 110 7.24 -3.48 0.50
N LEU A 111 8.17 -4.44 0.44
CA LEU A 111 7.88 -5.80 0.01
C LEU A 111 7.04 -6.56 1.03
N VAL A 112 7.36 -6.45 2.32
CA VAL A 112 6.55 -7.08 3.38
C VAL A 112 5.18 -6.43 3.48
N HIS A 113 5.10 -5.11 3.30
CA HIS A 113 3.84 -4.39 3.14
C HIS A 113 3.02 -4.95 1.98
N ALA A 114 3.62 -5.08 0.79
CA ALA A 114 2.94 -5.61 -0.39
C ALA A 114 2.48 -7.07 -0.17
N ALA A 115 3.30 -7.91 0.45
CA ALA A 115 2.95 -9.29 0.77
C ALA A 115 1.77 -9.38 1.74
N SER A 116 1.79 -8.60 2.82
CA SER A 116 0.68 -8.53 3.79
C SER A 116 -0.63 -8.11 3.12
N ASN A 117 -0.57 -7.09 2.24
CA ASN A 117 -1.74 -6.67 1.50
C ASN A 117 -2.20 -7.72 0.47
N GLY A 118 -1.26 -8.43 -0.17
CA GLY A 118 -1.55 -9.56 -1.06
C GLY A 118 -2.34 -10.67 -0.36
N VAL A 119 -1.95 -11.03 0.87
CA VAL A 119 -2.73 -11.95 1.72
C VAL A 119 -4.13 -11.39 1.96
N GLY A 120 -4.24 -10.10 2.28
CA GLY A 120 -5.52 -9.41 2.42
C GLY A 120 -6.43 -9.56 1.19
N VAL A 121 -5.90 -9.29 0.00
CA VAL A 121 -6.61 -9.42 -1.28
C VAL A 121 -7.09 -10.85 -1.54
N VAL A 122 -6.25 -11.86 -1.25
CA VAL A 122 -6.64 -13.27 -1.34
C VAL A 122 -7.79 -13.58 -0.39
N MET A 123 -7.70 -13.12 0.87
CA MET A 123 -8.78 -13.32 1.84
C MET A 123 -10.08 -12.62 1.41
N PHE A 124 -10.03 -11.39 0.90
CA PHE A 124 -11.23 -10.71 0.38
C PHE A 124 -11.81 -11.40 -0.86
N SER A 125 -10.97 -11.97 -1.72
CA SER A 125 -11.42 -12.78 -2.87
C SER A 125 -12.13 -14.06 -2.41
N LEU A 126 -11.61 -14.73 -1.39
CA LEU A 126 -12.25 -15.89 -0.76
C LEU A 126 -13.54 -15.51 -0.02
N SER A 127 -13.57 -14.35 0.63
CA SER A 127 -14.77 -13.78 1.25
C SER A 127 -15.86 -13.54 0.20
N TYR A 128 -15.54 -12.84 -0.89
CA TYR A 128 -16.46 -12.59 -2.00
C TYR A 128 -17.04 -13.90 -2.56
N ARG A 129 -16.18 -14.89 -2.81
CA ARG A 129 -16.59 -16.21 -3.30
C ARG A 129 -17.48 -16.94 -2.30
N SER A 130 -17.24 -16.78 -1.00
CA SER A 130 -18.04 -17.39 0.06
C SER A 130 -19.42 -16.73 0.17
N TYR A 131 -19.51 -15.40 0.08
CA TYR A 131 -20.79 -14.70 -0.01
C TYR A 131 -21.60 -15.14 -1.24
N ARG A 132 -20.95 -15.32 -2.40
CA ARG A 132 -21.61 -15.82 -3.63
C ARG A 132 -22.19 -17.23 -3.50
N LYS A 133 -21.66 -18.03 -2.56
CA LYS A 133 -22.11 -19.39 -2.25
C LYS A 133 -22.97 -19.45 -0.98
N GLU A 134 -23.36 -18.29 -0.44
CA GLU A 134 -24.17 -18.17 0.79
C GLU A 134 -23.49 -18.81 2.03
N ARG A 135 -22.17 -18.97 1.99
CA ARG A 135 -21.36 -19.49 3.10
C ARG A 135 -20.96 -18.35 4.04
N TYR A 136 -21.94 -17.71 4.68
CA TYR A 136 -21.74 -16.47 5.43
C TYR A 136 -20.71 -16.57 6.57
N ARG A 137 -20.65 -17.70 7.30
CA ARG A 137 -19.65 -17.91 8.34
C ARG A 137 -18.22 -17.88 7.79
N ALA A 138 -17.99 -18.56 6.66
CA ALA A 138 -16.69 -18.55 5.99
C ALA A 138 -16.37 -17.15 5.42
N ALA A 139 -17.36 -16.47 4.83
CA ALA A 139 -17.19 -15.11 4.33
C ALA A 139 -16.74 -14.14 5.42
N ARG A 140 -17.36 -14.20 6.61
CA ARG A 140 -16.98 -13.40 7.79
C ARG A 140 -15.56 -13.71 8.26
N MET A 141 -15.22 -14.99 8.37
CA MET A 141 -13.89 -15.42 8.77
C MET A 141 -12.81 -14.86 7.82
N PHE A 142 -13.01 -15.01 6.50
CA PHE A 142 -12.10 -14.45 5.51
C PHE A 142 -12.08 -12.92 5.53
N THR A 143 -13.21 -12.25 5.79
CA THR A 143 -13.26 -10.79 5.94
C THR A 143 -12.40 -10.32 7.13
N VAL A 144 -12.50 -10.99 8.29
CA VAL A 144 -11.68 -10.67 9.47
C VAL A 144 -10.19 -10.93 9.23
N LEU A 145 -9.84 -12.06 8.61
CA LEU A 145 -8.45 -12.36 8.24
C LEU A 145 -7.91 -11.34 7.24
N GLY A 146 -8.73 -10.94 6.26
CA GLY A 146 -8.40 -9.90 5.29
C GLY A 146 -8.15 -8.55 5.96
N LEU A 147 -9.06 -8.10 6.84
CA LEU A 147 -8.89 -6.87 7.61
C LEU A 147 -7.64 -6.90 8.49
N THR A 148 -7.32 -8.04 9.09
CA THR A 148 -6.11 -8.20 9.91
C THR A 148 -4.86 -8.03 9.07
N ALA A 149 -4.79 -8.69 7.90
CA ALA A 149 -3.65 -8.60 6.99
C ALA A 149 -3.49 -7.19 6.39
N ILE A 150 -4.59 -6.53 6.01
CA ILE A 150 -4.57 -5.13 5.54
C ILE A 150 -4.16 -4.18 6.67
N SER A 151 -4.57 -4.43 7.91
CA SER A 151 -4.17 -3.59 9.06
C SER A 151 -2.67 -3.70 9.34
N ALA A 152 -2.10 -4.91 9.29
CA ALA A 152 -0.66 -5.11 9.39
C ALA A 152 0.09 -4.44 8.24
N GLY A 153 -0.43 -4.57 7.01
CA GLY A 153 0.07 -3.84 5.84
C GLY A 153 0.02 -2.32 6.04
N GLY A 154 -1.10 -1.80 6.56
CA GLY A 154 -1.28 -0.39 6.87
C GLY A 154 -0.28 0.14 7.90
N ALA A 155 0.01 -0.64 8.96
CA ALA A 155 1.04 -0.29 9.93
C ALA A 155 2.44 -0.21 9.30
N LEU A 156 2.79 -1.15 8.41
CA LEU A 156 4.03 -1.12 7.65
C LEU A 156 4.08 0.06 6.67
N GLY A 157 2.96 0.39 6.01
CA GLY A 157 2.86 1.54 5.11
C GLY A 157 3.01 2.86 5.86
N GLY A 158 2.39 2.98 7.04
CA GLY A 158 2.59 4.11 7.93
C GLY A 158 4.03 4.25 8.41
N HIS A 159 4.70 3.14 8.75
CA HIS A 159 6.13 3.14 9.06
C HIS A 159 6.97 3.61 7.87
N LEU A 160 6.71 3.09 6.68
CA LEU A 160 7.38 3.47 5.45
C LEU A 160 7.27 4.98 5.17
N SER A 161 6.04 5.52 5.22
CA SER A 161 5.79 6.93 4.91
C SER A 161 6.24 7.88 6.01
N TYR A 162 5.87 7.61 7.27
CA TYR A 162 6.04 8.57 8.35
C TYR A 162 7.33 8.36 9.15
N ALA A 163 7.78 7.11 9.36
CA ALA A 163 9.02 6.86 10.10
C ALA A 163 10.25 6.89 9.19
N GLN A 164 10.14 6.38 7.95
CA GLN A 164 11.25 6.35 6.99
C GLN A 164 11.21 7.46 5.94
N GLY A 165 10.16 8.29 5.90
CA GLY A 165 10.04 9.40 4.95
C GLY A 165 9.84 8.98 3.49
N ALA A 166 9.38 7.75 3.23
CA ALA A 166 9.23 7.25 1.87
C ALA A 166 8.18 8.05 1.08
N GLY A 167 8.61 8.62 -0.04
CA GLY A 167 7.75 9.40 -0.93
C GLY A 167 7.39 10.80 -0.43
N MET A 168 7.97 11.24 0.68
CA MET A 168 7.84 12.62 1.15
C MET A 168 8.61 13.58 0.24
N PHE A 169 8.12 14.81 0.12
CA PHE A 169 8.74 15.91 -0.65
C PHE A 169 8.89 15.67 -2.16
N ARG A 170 8.37 14.57 -2.71
CA ARG A 170 8.58 14.16 -4.11
C ARG A 170 8.08 15.18 -5.15
N TRP A 171 7.07 15.97 -4.78
CA TRP A 171 6.43 16.98 -5.64
C TRP A 171 6.55 18.41 -5.08
N GLN A 172 7.32 18.59 -4.00
CA GLN A 172 7.53 19.89 -3.38
C GLN A 172 8.85 20.51 -3.88
N PRO A 173 8.90 21.81 -4.19
CA PRO A 173 10.16 22.47 -4.51
C PRO A 173 11.11 22.39 -3.31
N LEU A 174 12.38 22.05 -3.51
CA LEU A 174 13.40 21.99 -2.42
C LEU A 174 13.47 23.29 -1.58
N ARG A 175 13.15 24.44 -2.19
CA ARG A 175 13.06 25.75 -1.51
C ARG A 175 11.88 25.87 -0.55
N ALA A 176 10.82 25.07 -0.72
CA ALA A 176 9.64 25.12 0.14
C ALA A 176 9.83 24.33 1.45
N VAL A 177 10.84 23.45 1.51
CA VAL A 177 11.09 22.54 2.65
C VAL A 177 12.28 23.00 3.49
N THR A 178 13.14 23.87 2.95
CA THR A 178 14.31 24.40 3.65
C THR A 178 14.38 25.92 3.53
N ASN A 179 14.71 26.61 4.63
CA ASN A 179 15.05 28.04 4.60
C ASN A 179 16.45 28.31 4.00
N ARG A 180 17.07 27.28 3.38
CA ARG A 180 18.45 27.33 2.91
C ARG A 180 18.50 27.48 1.39
N SER A 181 19.38 28.34 0.91
CA SER A 181 19.49 28.62 -0.52
C SER A 181 20.18 27.45 -1.24
N ALA A 182 19.87 27.27 -2.54
CA ALA A 182 20.48 26.23 -3.37
C ALA A 182 22.02 26.30 -3.47
N ALA A 183 22.64 27.42 -3.05
CA ALA A 183 24.08 27.59 -2.99
C ALA A 183 24.71 26.88 -1.77
N GLU A 184 23.97 26.73 -0.67
CA GLU A 184 24.49 26.15 0.58
C GLU A 184 24.62 24.63 0.50
N HIS A 185 23.83 23.96 -0.35
CA HIS A 185 23.94 22.50 -0.56
C HIS A 185 25.19 22.12 -1.37
N ARG A 186 25.64 22.97 -2.29
CA ARG A 186 26.85 22.72 -3.10
C ARG A 186 28.17 22.83 -2.33
N ARG A 187 28.14 23.40 -1.12
CA ARG A 187 29.31 23.50 -0.24
C ARG A 187 29.37 22.39 0.81
N ALA A 188 28.31 21.60 0.93
CA ALA A 188 28.17 20.55 1.95
C ALA A 188 28.28 19.12 1.38
N ALA A 189 28.53 18.98 0.07
CA ALA A 189 28.85 17.74 -0.62
C ALA A 189 30.27 17.83 -1.18
#